data_AF-A0A965APE2-F1
#
_entry.id   AF-A0A965APE2-F1
#
_cell.length_a   1.000
_cell.length_b   1.000
_cell.length_c   1.000
_cell.angle_alpha   90.00
_cell.angle_beta   90.00
_cell.angle_gamma   90.00
#
_symmetry.space_group_name_H-M   'P 1'
#
loop_
_entity.id
_entity.type
_entity.pdbx_description
1 polymer ?
#
loop_
_entity_poly.entity_id
_entity_poly.type
_entity_poly.pdbx_seq_one_letter_code
_entity_poly.pdbx_strand_id
1 'polypeptide(L)'
;MTSESPKTHTGQRGNDIDMGILTDLIGFNLRCAQLALFQHFGATVGQEGISVPQFGTLLLIEANPDISQSAIAHALRFDRSTLVQIIDRLEDRGLVERHVSPTDRRSHALRITDAGAGMLTELK
;
A
#
# COMPACT_ATOMS: atom_id res chain seq x y z
N MET A 1 -19.42 -12.04 56.76
CA MET A 1 -18.16 -12.56 56.18
C MET A 1 -18.29 -12.47 54.67
N THR A 2 -17.82 -11.34 54.13
CA THR A 2 -16.57 -11.22 53.34
C THR A 2 -16.83 -11.70 51.89
N SER A 3 -16.75 -10.90 50.85
CA SER A 3 -16.03 -9.64 50.70
C SER A 3 -16.46 -9.02 49.36
N GLU A 4 -17.21 -7.92 49.38
CA GLU A 4 -17.06 -6.90 48.36
C GLU A 4 -15.81 -6.10 48.71
N SER A 5 -14.86 -6.02 47.78
CA SER A 5 -14.02 -4.84 47.67
C SER A 5 -13.47 -4.68 46.25
N PRO A 6 -13.34 -3.44 45.79
CA PRO A 6 -13.32 -3.08 44.38
C PRO A 6 -11.88 -2.90 43.89
N LYS A 7 -11.57 -3.37 42.68
CA LYS A 7 -10.33 -2.97 42.02
C LYS A 7 -10.56 -1.68 41.25
N THR A 8 -10.30 -0.59 41.96
CA THR A 8 -9.80 0.71 41.48
C THR A 8 -9.52 0.79 39.98
N HIS A 9 -10.40 1.47 39.25
CA HIS A 9 -10.11 2.02 37.93
C HIS A 9 -9.22 3.26 38.10
N THR A 10 -7.91 3.05 38.11
CA THR A 10 -6.94 4.12 37.89
C THR A 10 -7.01 4.49 36.42
N GLY A 11 -7.49 5.71 36.16
CA GLY A 11 -7.95 6.12 34.85
C GLY A 11 -6.86 6.36 33.82
N GLN A 12 -7.27 6.15 32.57
CA GLN A 12 -6.78 6.88 31.41
C GLN A 12 -8.00 7.48 30.73
N ARG A 13 -8.20 8.81 30.88
CA ARG A 13 -9.28 9.53 30.19
C ARG A 13 -8.85 9.74 28.75
N GLY A 14 -9.52 9.04 27.84
CA GLY A 14 -9.34 9.17 26.40
C GLY A 14 -10.34 8.31 25.65
N ASN A 15 -11.62 8.68 25.74
CA ASN A 15 -12.74 8.16 24.95
C ASN A 15 -13.02 6.65 25.09
N ASP A 16 -13.69 6.27 26.18
CA ASP A 16 -14.24 4.93 26.37
C ASP A 16 -15.49 4.79 25.48
N ILE A 17 -15.26 4.67 24.17
CA ILE A 17 -16.33 4.46 23.19
C ILE A 17 -16.70 2.98 23.23
N ASP A 18 -17.97 2.69 23.49
CA ASP A 18 -18.54 1.37 23.23
C ASP A 18 -18.52 1.11 21.72
N MET A 19 -17.68 0.17 21.30
CA MET A 19 -17.53 -0.20 19.90
C MET A 19 -18.63 -1.17 19.42
N GLY A 20 -19.47 -1.68 20.32
CA GLY A 20 -20.55 -2.60 20.00
C GLY A 20 -20.11 -3.73 19.09
N ILE A 21 -20.88 -3.99 18.02
CA ILE A 21 -20.58 -5.06 17.05
C ILE A 21 -19.38 -4.75 16.14
N LEU A 22 -18.84 -3.51 16.13
CA LEU A 22 -17.82 -3.12 15.15
C LEU A 22 -16.55 -3.97 15.27
N THR A 23 -16.16 -4.33 16.50
CA THR A 23 -14.98 -5.17 16.76
C THR A 23 -15.17 -6.61 16.29
N ASP A 24 -16.41 -7.05 16.03
CA ASP A 24 -16.71 -8.38 15.49
C ASP A 24 -16.78 -8.37 13.95
N LEU A 25 -16.94 -7.19 13.34
CA LEU A 25 -17.00 -7.05 11.88
C LEU A 25 -15.59 -7.11 11.27
N ILE A 26 -15.31 -8.18 10.52
CA ILE A 26 -14.03 -8.36 9.83
C ILE A 26 -13.67 -7.16 8.93
N GLY A 27 -14.65 -6.55 8.26
CA GLY A 27 -14.41 -5.38 7.40
C GLY A 27 -13.91 -4.16 8.17
N PHE A 28 -14.43 -3.94 9.39
CA PHE A 28 -13.99 -2.85 10.26
C PHE A 28 -12.56 -3.10 10.75
N ASN A 29 -12.27 -4.31 11.24
CA ASN A 29 -10.94 -4.68 11.70
C ASN A 29 -9.90 -4.61 10.58
N LEU A 30 -10.24 -5.08 9.37
CA LEU A 30 -9.36 -5.00 8.21
C LEU A 30 -9.08 -3.54 7.82
N ARG A 31 -10.08 -2.67 7.88
CA ARG A 31 -9.90 -1.24 7.62
C ARG A 31 -8.98 -0.58 8.65
N CYS A 32 -9.14 -0.90 9.94
CA CYS A 32 -8.26 -0.41 10.99
C CYS A 32 -6.82 -0.91 10.81
N ALA A 33 -6.65 -2.19 10.49
CA ALA A 33 -5.35 -2.77 10.17
C ALA A 33 -4.70 -2.10 8.95
N GLN A 34 -5.47 -1.84 7.89
CA GLN A 34 -4.98 -1.13 6.71
C GLN A 34 -4.53 0.31 7.05
N LEU A 35 -5.29 1.03 7.88
CA LEU A 35 -4.91 2.37 8.33
C LEU A 35 -3.63 2.35 9.15
N ALA A 36 -3.52 1.43 10.10
CA ALA A 36 -2.34 1.25 10.92
C ALA A 36 -1.12 0.90 10.05
N LEU A 37 -1.28 0.00 9.09
CA LEU A 37 -0.24 -0.36 8.11
C LEU A 37 0.23 0.87 7.34
N PHE A 38 -0.68 1.70 6.82
CA PHE A 38 -0.29 2.87 6.01
C PHE A 38 0.41 3.94 6.85
N GLN A 39 -0.01 4.14 8.11
CA GLN A 39 0.67 5.03 9.04
C GLN A 39 2.08 4.52 9.36
N HIS A 40 2.21 3.22 9.65
CA HIS A 40 3.50 2.62 9.95
C HIS A 40 4.44 2.62 8.73
N PHE A 41 3.92 2.26 7.55
CA PHE A 41 4.68 2.31 6.31
C PHE A 41 5.21 3.72 6.02
N GLY A 42 4.38 4.75 6.18
CA GLY A 42 4.82 6.13 6.03
C GLY A 42 5.95 6.51 7.01
N ALA A 43 5.88 6.05 8.25
CA ALA A 43 6.92 6.30 9.26
C ALA A 43 8.23 5.54 8.98
N THR A 44 8.15 4.30 8.49
CA THR A 44 9.32 3.45 8.21
C THR A 44 10.01 3.82 6.91
N VAL A 45 9.24 4.10 5.86
CA VAL A 45 9.76 4.48 4.54
C VAL A 45 10.29 5.92 4.54
N GLY A 46 9.84 6.74 5.50
CA GLY A 46 10.59 7.84 6.13
C GLY A 46 10.98 9.03 5.26
N GLN A 47 11.65 8.83 4.12
CA GLN A 47 12.23 9.83 3.23
C GLN A 47 12.03 9.53 1.73
N GLU A 48 11.82 8.27 1.34
CA GLU A 48 11.68 7.89 -0.07
C GLU A 48 10.33 8.29 -0.68
N GLY A 49 9.38 8.74 0.13
CA GLY A 49 8.12 9.33 -0.34
C GLY A 49 7.27 8.42 -1.24
N ILE A 50 7.52 7.12 -1.24
CA ILE A 50 6.75 6.13 -1.99
C ILE A 50 5.55 5.68 -1.14
N SER A 51 4.38 5.59 -1.75
CA SER A 51 3.17 5.07 -1.09
C SER A 51 3.06 3.55 -1.22
N VAL A 52 2.27 2.91 -0.36
CA VAL A 52 2.03 1.45 -0.43
C VAL A 52 1.55 0.98 -1.82
N PRO A 53 0.59 1.67 -2.49
CA PRO A 53 0.18 1.29 -3.86
C PRO A 53 1.31 1.40 -4.89
N GLN A 54 2.15 2.42 -4.78
CA GLN A 54 3.31 2.61 -5.67
C GLN A 54 4.37 1.54 -5.43
N PHE A 55 4.68 1.23 -4.17
CA PHE A 55 5.63 0.19 -3.80
C PHE A 55 5.18 -1.19 -4.31
N GLY A 56 3.91 -1.54 -4.12
CA GLY A 56 3.34 -2.79 -4.65
C GLY A 56 3.36 -2.84 -6.18
N THR A 57 3.09 -1.72 -6.85
CA THR A 57 3.19 -1.62 -8.31
C THR A 57 4.63 -1.81 -8.80
N LEU A 58 5.59 -1.17 -8.13
CA LEU A 58 7.01 -1.24 -8.49
C LEU A 58 7.56 -2.67 -8.32
N LEU A 59 7.23 -3.35 -7.21
CA LEU A 59 7.57 -4.76 -6.98
C LEU A 59 6.99 -5.67 -8.07
N LEU A 60 5.74 -5.42 -8.49
CA LEU A 60 5.11 -6.25 -9.52
C LEU A 60 5.77 -6.06 -10.89
N ILE A 61 6.19 -4.84 -11.22
CA ILE A 61 6.94 -4.54 -12.45
C ILE A 61 8.34 -5.17 -12.41
N GLU A 62 9.05 -5.08 -11.28
CA GLU A 62 10.36 -5.73 -11.08
C GLU A 62 10.27 -7.25 -11.33
N ALA A 63 9.25 -7.90 -10.77
CA ALA A 63 9.04 -9.34 -10.94
C ALA A 63 8.56 -9.74 -12.34
N ASN A 64 8.02 -8.81 -13.14
CA ASN A 64 7.41 -9.08 -14.44
C ASN A 64 7.83 -8.00 -15.46
N PRO A 65 9.05 -8.06 -16.01
CA PRO A 65 9.47 -7.14 -17.06
C PRO A 65 8.53 -7.17 -18.25
N ASP A 66 8.27 -6.00 -18.84
CA ASP A 66 7.34 -5.80 -19.96
C ASP A 66 5.86 -6.06 -19.67
N ILE A 67 5.47 -6.11 -18.37
CA ILE A 67 4.07 -6.25 -17.98
C ILE A 67 3.22 -5.07 -18.47
N SER A 68 2.00 -5.36 -18.92
CA SER A 68 1.06 -4.34 -19.37
C SER A 68 0.35 -3.67 -18.20
N GLN A 69 -0.05 -2.41 -18.38
CA GLN A 69 -0.87 -1.69 -17.38
C GLN A 69 -2.17 -2.44 -17.05
N SER A 70 -2.81 -3.07 -18.04
CA SER A 70 -4.05 -3.83 -17.79
C SER A 70 -3.81 -5.04 -16.89
N ALA A 71 -2.67 -5.73 -17.05
CA ALA A 71 -2.29 -6.84 -16.19
C ALA A 71 -2.02 -6.38 -14.75
N ILE A 72 -1.33 -5.25 -14.57
CA ILE A 72 -1.10 -4.66 -13.23
C ILE A 72 -2.43 -4.28 -12.58
N ALA A 73 -3.32 -3.58 -13.31
CA ALA A 73 -4.62 -3.14 -12.78
C ALA A 73 -5.42 -4.33 -12.27
N HIS A 74 -5.46 -5.40 -13.06
CA HIS A 74 -6.13 -6.63 -12.68
C HIS A 74 -5.47 -7.30 -11.46
N ALA A 75 -4.15 -7.46 -11.47
CA ALA A 75 -3.40 -8.13 -10.41
C ALA A 75 -3.56 -7.41 -9.05
N LEU A 76 -3.45 -6.08 -9.04
CA LEU A 76 -3.52 -5.25 -7.84
C LEU A 76 -4.93 -4.71 -7.53
N ARG A 77 -5.94 -5.10 -8.33
CA ARG A 77 -7.35 -4.68 -8.19
C ARG A 77 -7.52 -3.15 -8.21
N PHE A 78 -6.70 -2.46 -9.00
CA PHE A 78 -6.87 -1.03 -9.25
C PHE A 78 -7.82 -0.81 -10.42
N ASP A 79 -8.65 0.22 -10.32
CA ASP A 79 -9.28 0.78 -11.50
C ASP A 79 -8.22 1.45 -12.40
N ARG A 80 -8.58 1.64 -13.67
CA ARG A 80 -7.66 2.19 -14.67
C ARG A 80 -7.14 3.58 -14.29
N SER A 81 -8.00 4.45 -13.74
CA SER A 81 -7.63 5.83 -13.44
C SER A 81 -6.64 5.92 -12.28
N THR A 82 -6.82 5.07 -11.26
CA THR A 82 -5.89 4.94 -10.14
C THR A 82 -4.54 4.43 -10.61
N LEU A 83 -4.53 3.38 -11.43
CA LEU A 83 -3.27 2.81 -11.91
C LEU A 83 -2.48 3.80 -12.78
N VAL A 84 -3.16 4.53 -13.69
CA VAL A 84 -2.50 5.54 -14.53
C VAL A 84 -1.78 6.58 -13.66
N GLN A 85 -2.45 7.12 -12.64
CA GLN A 85 -1.84 8.08 -11.71
C GLN A 85 -0.67 7.49 -10.92
N ILE A 86 -0.73 6.21 -10.56
CA ILE A 86 0.38 5.53 -9.88
C ILE A 86 1.58 5.42 -10.81
N ILE A 87 1.38 4.95 -12.05
CA ILE A 87 2.46 4.78 -13.02
C ILE A 87 3.05 6.14 -13.40
N ASP A 88 2.24 7.15 -13.68
CA ASP A 88 2.71 8.49 -14.04
C ASP A 88 3.64 9.03 -12.94
N ARG A 89 3.27 8.88 -11.66
CA ARG A 89 4.15 9.30 -10.55
C ARG A 89 5.44 8.48 -10.42
N LEU A 90 5.42 7.20 -10.77
CA LEU A 90 6.63 6.36 -10.76
C LEU A 90 7.55 6.73 -11.92
N GLU A 91 6.98 7.03 -13.09
CA GLU A 91 7.69 7.48 -14.30
C GLU A 91 8.27 8.89 -14.13
N ASP A 92 7.51 9.83 -13.55
CA ASP A 92 7.98 11.20 -13.23
C ASP A 92 9.18 11.19 -12.27
N ARG A 93 9.26 10.16 -11.42
CA ARG A 93 10.39 9.94 -10.50
C ARG A 93 11.53 9.14 -11.13
N GLY A 94 11.40 8.72 -12.39
CA GLY A 94 12.39 7.92 -13.09
C GLY A 94 12.56 6.50 -12.55
N LEU A 95 11.56 5.95 -11.84
CA LEU A 95 11.61 4.60 -11.25
C LEU A 95 11.11 3.52 -12.21
N VAL A 96 10.30 3.91 -13.19
CA VAL A 96 9.68 3.04 -14.19
C VAL A 96 9.74 3.75 -15.54
N GLU A 97 9.83 2.96 -16.61
CA GLU A 97 9.78 3.44 -17.99
C GLU A 97 8.70 2.71 -18.79
N ARG A 98 8.02 3.46 -19.66
CA ARG A 98 7.04 2.95 -20.62
C ARG A 98 7.69 2.72 -21.98
N HIS A 99 7.48 1.53 -22.53
CA HIS A 99 7.93 1.18 -23.87
C HIS A 99 6.77 0.77 -24.78
N VAL A 100 6.97 0.92 -26.08
CA VAL A 100 6.09 0.31 -27.07
C VAL A 100 6.27 -1.19 -26.96
N SER A 101 5.20 -1.91 -26.62
CA SER A 101 5.26 -3.37 -26.57
C SER A 101 5.62 -3.92 -27.96
N PRO A 102 6.61 -4.84 -28.06
CA PRO A 102 6.97 -5.48 -29.31
C PRO A 102 5.84 -6.34 -29.90
N THR A 103 4.96 -6.85 -29.04
CA THR A 103 3.91 -7.82 -29.38
C THR A 103 2.54 -7.18 -29.54
N ASP A 104 2.28 -6.03 -28.93
CA ASP A 104 1.03 -5.30 -29.06
C ASP A 104 1.23 -3.78 -28.96
N ARG A 105 1.28 -3.12 -30.13
CA ARG A 105 1.45 -1.67 -30.27
C ARG A 105 0.39 -0.82 -29.54
N ARG A 106 -0.71 -1.41 -29.06
CA ARG A 106 -1.75 -0.72 -28.28
C ARG A 106 -1.52 -0.81 -26.77
N SER A 107 -0.54 -1.58 -26.33
CA SER A 107 -0.18 -1.74 -24.93
C SER A 107 1.19 -1.13 -24.62
N HIS A 108 1.24 -0.33 -23.56
CA HIS A 108 2.51 0.11 -22.99
C HIS A 108 3.05 -1.00 -22.08
N ALA A 109 4.22 -1.52 -22.44
CA ALA A 109 5.00 -2.43 -21.61
C ALA A 109 5.76 -1.60 -20.57
N LEU A 110 5.76 -2.04 -19.32
CA LEU A 110 6.44 -1.35 -18.23
C LEU A 110 7.68 -2.11 -17.80
N ARG A 111 8.76 -1.36 -17.57
CA ARG A 111 9.99 -1.89 -16.97
C ARG A 111 10.43 -1.01 -15.81
N ILE A 112 11.01 -1.64 -14.82
CA ILE A 112 11.68 -0.94 -13.72
C ILE A 112 13.02 -0.38 -14.23
N THR A 113 13.38 0.82 -13.78
CA THR A 113 14.70 1.40 -14.06
C THR A 113 15.72 0.95 -13.01
N ASP A 114 17.01 1.21 -13.25
CA ASP A 114 18.05 0.97 -12.25
C ASP A 114 17.79 1.76 -10.95
N ALA A 115 17.27 2.99 -11.07
CA ALA A 115 16.88 3.79 -9.91
C ALA A 115 15.72 3.17 -9.13
N GLY A 116 14.72 2.62 -9.83
CA GLY A 116 13.61 1.90 -9.22
C GLY A 116 14.08 0.64 -8.49
N ALA A 117 14.97 -0.14 -9.10
CA ALA A 117 15.53 -1.35 -8.49
C ALA A 117 16.42 -1.04 -7.27
N GLY A 118 17.21 0.04 -7.34
CA GLY A 118 17.99 0.54 -6.20
C GLY A 118 17.10 0.91 -5.03
N MET A 119 16.04 1.68 -5.27
CA MET A 119 15.06 2.03 -4.23
C MET A 119 14.42 0.81 -3.59
N LEU A 120 14.01 -0.19 -4.38
CA LEU A 120 13.44 -1.43 -3.81
C LEU A 120 14.44 -2.18 -2.94
N THR A 121 15.73 -2.13 -3.26
CA THR A 121 16.79 -2.78 -2.47
C THR A 121 16.97 -2.09 -1.11
N GLU A 122 16.79 -0.77 -1.04
CA GLU A 122 16.87 -0.02 0.22
C GLU A 122 15.63 -0.20 1.10
N LEU A 123 14.49 -0.58 0.51
CA LEU A 123 13.21 -0.74 1.20
C LEU A 123 12.87 -2.20 1.60
N LYS A 124 13.53 -3.20 1.01
CA LYS A 124 13.36 -4.63 1.31
C LYS A 124 14.19 -5.04 2.53
#